data_AF-A0A0N4XZN3-F1
#
_entry.id   AF-A0A0N4XZN3-F1
#
_cell.length_a   1.000
_cell.length_b   1.000
_cell.length_c   1.000
_cell.angle_alpha   90.00
_cell.angle_beta   90.00
_cell.angle_gamma   90.00
#
_symmetry.space_group_name_H-M   'P 1'
#
loop_
_entity.id
_entity.type
_entity.pdbx_description
1 polymer ?
#
loop_
_entity_poly.entity_id
_entity_poly.type
_entity_poly.pdbx_seq_one_letter_code
_entity_poly.pdbx_strand_id
1 'polypeptide(L)'
;MLEHDCNLKFSDYIHRVGEMRPDYLFVITKCVLRGREPNSTEQDAFVKQMSTRTQTLQNLVTKRMFILDALPRPIPRYVTVLNSKLSNHQSFNQTELFDQMAVEFTRSALRQVINSCEKCSLISYDNVFGSGSSFRVFDEKTKVSFFTEHYMSPFGLREVAPIYEEICASF
;
A
#
# COMPACT_ATOMS: atom_id res chain seq x y z
N MET A 1 13.97 -17.61 -5.87
CA MET A 1 13.17 -17.59 -7.12
C MET A 1 12.29 -16.35 -7.24
N LEU A 2 11.58 -15.92 -6.18
CA LEU A 2 10.69 -14.74 -6.23
C LEU A 2 11.41 -13.39 -6.49
N GLU A 3 12.64 -13.19 -5.99
CA GLU A 3 13.37 -11.92 -6.21
C GLU A 3 13.83 -11.69 -7.65
N HIS A 4 14.21 -12.76 -8.37
CA HIS A 4 14.70 -12.64 -9.75
C HIS A 4 13.57 -12.21 -10.69
N ASP A 5 12.39 -12.78 -10.54
CA ASP A 5 11.20 -12.41 -11.33
C ASP A 5 10.74 -10.98 -11.03
N CYS A 6 10.72 -10.56 -9.75
CA CYS A 6 10.39 -9.19 -9.37
C CYS A 6 11.35 -8.15 -9.98
N ASN A 7 12.64 -8.44 -10.07
CA ASN A 7 13.62 -7.53 -10.67
C ASN A 7 13.46 -7.41 -12.19
N LEU A 8 13.16 -8.52 -12.88
CA LEU A 8 12.86 -8.52 -14.31
C LEU A 8 11.60 -7.70 -14.60
N LYS A 9 10.51 -7.93 -13.85
CA LYS A 9 9.26 -7.15 -13.99
C LYS A 9 9.46 -5.67 -13.72
N PHE A 10 10.34 -5.32 -12.78
CA PHE A 10 10.68 -3.92 -12.54
C PHE A 10 11.43 -3.31 -13.73
N SER A 11 12.37 -4.03 -14.33
CA SER A 11 13.07 -3.58 -15.54
C SER A 11 12.10 -3.31 -16.70
N ASP A 12 11.15 -4.22 -16.95
CA ASP A 12 10.12 -4.04 -17.98
C ASP A 12 9.23 -2.82 -17.70
N TYR A 13 8.86 -2.62 -16.42
CA TYR A 13 8.06 -1.46 -16.01
C TYR A 13 8.81 -0.14 -16.25
N ILE A 14 10.09 -0.08 -15.89
CA ILE A 14 10.96 1.08 -16.11
C ILE A 14 11.09 1.39 -17.59
N HIS A 15 11.28 0.36 -18.43
CA HIS A 15 11.34 0.52 -19.87
C HIS A 15 10.05 1.18 -20.42
N ARG A 16 8.88 0.65 -20.06
CA ARG A 16 7.58 1.22 -20.49
C ARG A 16 7.35 2.65 -20.00
N VAL A 17 7.67 2.95 -18.75
CA VAL A 17 7.56 4.31 -18.22
C VAL A 17 8.50 5.25 -18.97
N GLY A 18 9.70 4.80 -19.31
CA GLY A 18 10.68 5.55 -20.10
C GLY A 18 10.23 5.81 -21.53
N GLU A 19 9.53 4.89 -22.18
CA GLU A 19 8.93 5.10 -23.51
C GLU A 19 7.77 6.10 -23.46
N MET A 20 6.90 5.99 -22.44
CA MET A 20 5.73 6.87 -22.31
C MET A 20 6.08 8.29 -21.84
N ARG A 21 7.14 8.45 -21.05
CA ARG A 21 7.57 9.72 -20.42
C ARG A 21 6.40 10.51 -19.80
N PRO A 22 5.67 9.92 -18.84
CA PRO A 22 4.43 10.51 -18.36
C PRO A 22 4.66 11.81 -17.58
N ASP A 23 3.72 12.75 -17.73
CA ASP A 23 3.58 13.91 -16.84
C ASP A 23 3.31 13.50 -15.40
N TYR A 24 2.41 12.53 -15.22
CA TYR A 24 2.00 12.05 -13.92
C TYR A 24 2.09 10.53 -13.86
N LEU A 25 2.67 9.99 -12.79
CA LEU A 25 2.77 8.55 -12.57
C LEU A 25 2.16 8.17 -11.23
N PHE A 26 1.23 7.21 -11.23
CA PHE A 26 0.70 6.61 -10.01
C PHE A 26 1.36 5.25 -9.77
N VAL A 27 2.01 5.10 -8.60
CA VAL A 27 2.73 3.90 -8.22
C VAL A 27 2.01 3.22 -7.05
N ILE A 28 1.48 2.03 -7.31
CA ILE A 28 0.83 1.20 -6.28
C ILE A 28 1.90 0.33 -5.64
N THR A 29 2.18 0.55 -4.37
CA THR A 29 3.10 -0.29 -3.59
C THR A 29 2.33 -1.42 -2.92
N LYS A 30 2.76 -2.66 -3.12
CA LYS A 30 2.23 -3.81 -2.36
C LYS A 30 3.16 -4.08 -1.19
N CYS A 31 2.61 -4.31 0.00
CA CYS A 31 3.37 -4.73 1.17
C CYS A 31 4.04 -6.09 0.88
N VAL A 32 5.38 -6.12 0.99
CA VAL A 32 6.20 -7.28 0.58
C VAL A 32 6.56 -8.18 1.77
N LEU A 33 6.56 -7.64 2.98
CA LEU A 33 6.90 -8.41 4.17
C LEU A 33 5.84 -9.48 4.48
N ARG A 34 6.30 -10.63 4.96
CA ARG A 34 5.45 -11.75 5.35
C ARG A 34 5.93 -12.32 6.68
N GLY A 35 5.10 -12.20 7.71
CA GLY A 35 5.06 -13.16 8.82
C GLY A 35 6.25 -13.19 9.77
N ARG A 36 7.20 -12.25 9.66
CA ARG A 36 8.20 -11.97 10.69
C ARG A 36 8.74 -10.55 10.57
N GLU A 37 9.24 -10.05 11.69
CA GLU A 37 9.99 -8.79 11.71
C GLU A 37 11.28 -8.96 10.90
N PRO A 38 11.57 -8.06 9.94
CA PRO A 38 12.86 -8.03 9.28
C PRO A 38 13.94 -7.60 10.28
N ASN A 39 15.12 -8.22 10.22
CA ASN A 39 16.27 -7.72 10.98
C ASN A 39 16.78 -6.39 10.39
N SER A 40 17.62 -5.66 11.11
CA SER A 40 18.11 -4.34 10.68
C SER A 40 18.72 -4.33 9.29
N THR A 41 19.51 -5.36 8.93
CA THR A 41 20.12 -5.48 7.60
C THR A 41 19.07 -5.65 6.50
N GLU A 42 18.03 -6.43 6.74
CA GLU A 42 16.91 -6.61 5.81
C GLU A 42 16.09 -5.33 5.66
N GLN A 43 15.91 -4.59 6.76
CA GLN A 43 15.23 -3.30 6.74
C GLN A 43 15.99 -2.28 5.88
N ASP A 44 17.31 -2.15 6.12
CA ASP A 44 18.18 -1.25 5.37
C ASP A 44 18.21 -1.61 3.88
N ALA A 45 18.28 -2.91 3.56
CA ALA A 45 18.25 -3.40 2.18
C ALA A 45 16.91 -3.06 1.50
N PHE A 46 15.79 -3.20 2.20
CA PHE A 46 14.46 -2.86 1.70
C PHE A 46 14.33 -1.36 1.42
N VAL A 47 14.72 -0.51 2.38
CA VAL A 47 14.70 0.96 2.22
C VAL A 47 15.59 1.36 1.05
N LYS A 48 16.83 0.85 0.98
CA LYS A 48 17.76 1.15 -0.12
C LYS A 48 17.21 0.74 -1.48
N GLN A 49 16.56 -0.42 -1.56
CA GLN A 49 15.92 -0.86 -2.81
C GLN A 49 14.77 0.08 -3.20
N MET A 50 13.89 0.43 -2.26
CA MET A 50 12.79 1.37 -2.55
C MET A 50 13.29 2.75 -2.95
N SER A 51 14.33 3.26 -2.30
CA SER A 51 14.96 4.54 -2.66
C SER A 51 15.52 4.50 -4.07
N THR A 52 16.28 3.44 -4.41
CA THR A 52 16.87 3.29 -5.74
C THR A 52 15.77 3.23 -6.82
N ARG A 53 14.73 2.43 -6.59
CA ARG A 53 13.61 2.28 -7.56
C ARG A 53 12.82 3.58 -7.73
N THR A 54 12.57 4.29 -6.63
CA THR A 54 11.88 5.59 -6.64
C THR A 54 12.72 6.64 -7.37
N GLN A 55 14.03 6.66 -7.14
CA GLN A 55 14.95 7.57 -7.81
C GLN A 55 15.00 7.31 -9.32
N THR A 56 15.05 6.06 -9.75
CA THR A 56 14.99 5.72 -11.17
C THR A 56 13.67 6.19 -11.81
N LEU A 57 12.53 5.97 -11.14
CA LEU A 57 11.23 6.37 -11.67
C LEU A 57 11.08 7.90 -11.75
N GLN A 58 11.45 8.67 -10.73
CA GLN A 58 11.28 10.13 -10.75
C GLN A 58 12.08 10.81 -11.88
N ASN A 59 13.17 10.19 -12.33
CA ASN A 59 13.96 10.70 -13.45
C ASN A 59 13.26 10.51 -14.80
N LEU A 60 12.29 9.59 -14.88
CA LEU A 60 11.51 9.30 -16.10
C LEU A 60 10.17 10.06 -16.15
N VAL A 61 9.67 10.52 -15.00
CA VAL A 61 8.44 11.32 -14.89
C VAL A 61 8.76 12.80 -15.09
N THR A 62 7.96 13.51 -15.90
CA THR A 62 8.24 14.93 -16.19
C THR A 62 7.73 15.87 -15.10
N LYS A 63 6.54 15.64 -14.52
CA LYS A 63 5.96 16.53 -13.48
C LYS A 63 5.92 15.90 -12.08
N ARG A 64 5.04 14.94 -11.82
CA ARG A 64 4.79 14.44 -10.44
C ARG A 64 4.53 12.93 -10.40
N MET A 65 5.03 12.28 -9.36
CA MET A 65 4.83 10.87 -9.09
C MET A 65 4.04 10.69 -7.79
N PHE A 66 2.86 10.10 -7.88
CA PHE A 66 2.04 9.75 -6.73
C PHE A 66 2.36 8.34 -6.28
N ILE A 67 2.80 8.18 -5.04
CA ILE A 67 3.08 6.88 -4.46
C ILE A 67 1.96 6.56 -3.48
N LEU A 68 1.34 5.41 -3.67
CA LEU A 68 0.35 4.91 -2.74
C LEU A 68 1.00 4.50 -1.42
N ASP A 69 0.47 5.00 -0.31
CA ASP A 69 0.90 4.54 1.01
C ASP A 69 0.47 3.08 1.20
N ALA A 70 1.21 2.35 2.03
CA ALA A 70 0.97 0.93 2.22
C ALA A 70 -0.38 0.71 2.92
N LEU A 71 -1.18 -0.19 2.31
CA LEU A 71 -2.46 -0.64 2.85
C LEU A 71 -2.28 -1.88 3.74
N PRO A 72 -3.20 -2.09 4.70
CA PRO A 72 -3.19 -3.33 5.49
C PRO A 72 -3.35 -4.52 4.56
N ARG A 73 -2.58 -5.58 4.82
CA ARG A 73 -2.71 -6.85 4.13
C ARG A 73 -3.54 -7.80 5.00
N PRO A 74 -4.77 -8.14 4.59
CA PRO A 74 -5.59 -9.05 5.37
C PRO A 74 -4.94 -10.43 5.56
N ILE A 75 -5.24 -11.08 6.67
CA ILE A 75 -4.80 -12.45 6.95
C ILE A 75 -5.36 -13.45 5.92
N PRO A 76 -4.73 -14.63 5.76
CA PRO A 76 -5.32 -15.69 4.95
C PRO A 76 -6.75 -16.04 5.42
N ARG A 77 -7.67 -16.30 4.48
CA ARG A 77 -9.09 -16.58 4.77
C ARG A 77 -9.79 -15.46 5.56
N TYR A 78 -9.30 -14.23 5.44
CA TYR A 78 -9.80 -13.07 6.16
C TYR A 78 -11.33 -12.95 6.15
N VAL A 79 -11.98 -13.06 4.99
CA VAL A 79 -13.44 -12.93 4.88
C VAL A 79 -14.15 -14.02 5.69
N THR A 80 -13.66 -15.27 5.63
CA THR A 80 -14.20 -16.38 6.41
C THR A 80 -14.03 -16.16 7.91
N VAL A 81 -12.84 -15.71 8.33
CA VAL A 81 -12.54 -15.41 9.75
C VAL A 81 -13.41 -14.28 10.25
N LEU A 82 -13.54 -13.18 9.49
CA LEU A 82 -14.40 -12.05 9.81
C LEU A 82 -15.85 -12.50 9.95
N ASN A 83 -16.39 -13.21 8.97
CA ASN A 83 -17.77 -13.71 8.99
C ASN A 83 -18.03 -14.61 10.20
N SER A 84 -17.09 -15.50 10.54
CA SER A 84 -17.18 -16.35 11.73
C SER A 84 -17.22 -15.53 13.02
N LYS A 85 -16.30 -14.56 13.18
CA LYS A 85 -16.24 -13.71 14.38
C LYS A 85 -17.52 -12.88 14.53
N LEU A 86 -18.02 -12.29 13.43
CA LEU A 86 -19.25 -11.50 13.42
C LEU A 86 -20.49 -12.34 13.74
N SER A 87 -20.63 -13.51 13.11
CA SER A 87 -21.81 -14.38 13.29
C SER A 87 -21.89 -14.95 14.71
N ASN A 88 -20.75 -15.16 15.36
CA ASN A 88 -20.69 -15.64 16.74
C ASN A 88 -20.71 -14.50 17.78
N HIS A 89 -20.94 -13.25 17.38
CA HIS A 89 -20.86 -12.07 18.26
C HIS A 89 -19.55 -11.99 19.07
N GLN A 90 -18.46 -12.52 18.52
CA GLN A 90 -17.16 -12.50 19.16
C GLN A 90 -16.62 -11.06 19.17
N SER A 91 -16.13 -10.60 20.32
CA SER A 91 -15.36 -9.35 20.40
C SER A 91 -13.92 -9.59 19.91
N PHE A 92 -13.39 -8.70 19.10
CA PHE A 92 -12.03 -8.76 18.57
C PHE A 92 -11.55 -7.38 18.13
N ASN A 93 -10.23 -7.17 18.08
CA ASN A 93 -9.65 -5.99 17.46
C ASN A 93 -9.45 -6.22 15.96
N GLN A 94 -9.75 -5.22 15.12
CA GLN A 94 -9.50 -5.32 13.68
C GLN A 94 -8.02 -5.54 13.34
N THR A 95 -7.09 -5.16 14.23
CA THR A 95 -5.66 -5.45 14.09
C THR A 95 -5.32 -6.94 14.06
N GLU A 96 -6.19 -7.80 14.60
CA GLU A 96 -6.04 -9.27 14.49
C GLU A 96 -6.25 -9.78 13.05
N LEU A 97 -6.81 -8.94 12.16
CA LEU A 97 -7.25 -9.34 10.83
C LEU A 97 -6.28 -8.93 9.71
N PHE A 98 -5.14 -8.32 10.04
CA PHE A 98 -4.09 -7.98 9.08
C PHE A 98 -2.70 -8.01 9.73
N ASP A 99 -1.66 -8.04 8.91
CA ASP A 99 -0.27 -7.96 9.39
C ASP A 99 0.09 -6.50 9.72
N GLN A 100 -0.16 -6.10 10.98
CA GLN A 100 0.08 -4.72 11.45
C GLN A 100 1.54 -4.31 11.36
N MET A 101 2.45 -5.20 11.77
CA MET A 101 3.88 -4.95 11.73
C MET A 101 4.37 -4.70 10.29
N ALA A 102 3.92 -5.53 9.34
CA ALA A 102 4.31 -5.40 7.95
C ALA A 102 3.83 -4.08 7.32
N VAL A 103 2.60 -3.65 7.61
CA VAL A 103 2.09 -2.37 7.09
C VAL A 103 2.82 -1.19 7.72
N GLU A 104 3.00 -1.16 9.04
CA GLU A 104 3.69 -0.08 9.74
C GLU A 104 5.13 0.10 9.27
N PHE A 105 5.87 -1.01 9.13
CA PHE A 105 7.21 -0.98 8.57
C PHE A 105 7.22 -0.42 7.15
N THR A 106 6.32 -0.90 6.28
CA THR A 106 6.28 -0.46 4.88
C THR A 106 5.95 1.04 4.79
N ARG A 107 4.99 1.54 5.59
CA ARG A 107 4.66 2.98 5.66
C ARG A 107 5.84 3.81 6.14
N SER A 108 6.54 3.36 7.18
CA SER A 108 7.75 4.03 7.69
C SER A 108 8.82 4.13 6.61
N ALA A 109 9.11 3.02 5.93
CA ALA A 109 10.08 2.99 4.85
C ALA A 109 9.67 3.89 3.67
N LEU A 110 8.40 3.90 3.26
CA LEU A 110 7.91 4.79 2.20
C LEU A 110 8.08 6.27 2.56
N ARG A 111 7.74 6.65 3.79
CA ARG A 111 7.93 8.03 4.27
C ARG A 111 9.39 8.46 4.24
N GLN A 112 10.31 7.57 4.63
CA GLN A 112 11.75 7.84 4.52
C GLN A 112 12.19 8.06 3.07
N VAL A 113 11.73 7.21 2.14
CA VAL A 113 12.08 7.31 0.72
C VAL A 113 11.54 8.60 0.10
N ILE A 114 10.30 8.98 0.40
CA ILE A 114 9.63 10.14 -0.20
C ILE A 114 10.30 11.45 0.17
N ASN A 115 10.89 11.56 1.36
CA ASN A 115 11.65 12.75 1.78
C ASN A 115 12.83 13.07 0.84
N SER A 116 13.34 12.08 0.09
CA SER A 116 14.43 12.24 -0.87
C SER A 116 13.96 12.35 -2.34
N CYS A 117 12.65 12.43 -2.58
CA CYS A 117 12.08 12.47 -3.92
C CYS A 117 11.30 13.77 -4.16
N GLU A 118 11.89 14.68 -4.93
CA GLU A 118 11.33 16.03 -5.18
C GLU A 118 10.00 16.00 -5.95
N LYS A 119 9.82 14.99 -6.81
CA LYS A 119 8.59 14.83 -7.60
C LYS A 119 7.55 13.95 -6.91
N CYS A 120 7.82 13.42 -5.72
CA CYS A 120 6.93 12.45 -5.09
C CYS A 120 5.84 13.12 -4.26
N SER A 121 4.66 12.51 -4.24
CA SER A 121 3.60 12.82 -3.30
C SER A 121 3.00 11.52 -2.78
N LEU A 122 2.88 11.39 -1.47
CA LEU A 122 2.29 10.20 -0.85
C LEU A 122 0.77 10.33 -0.83
N ILE A 123 0.05 9.34 -1.35
CA ILE A 123 -1.40 9.24 -1.21
C ILE A 123 -1.70 8.40 0.04
N SER A 124 -2.23 9.05 1.08
CA SER A 124 -2.67 8.38 2.31
C SER A 124 -4.12 7.94 2.23
N TYR A 125 -4.43 6.82 2.89
CA TYR A 125 -5.80 6.31 3.09
C TYR A 125 -6.30 6.43 4.52
N ASP A 126 -5.60 7.18 5.38
CA ASP A 126 -5.94 7.27 6.80
C ASP A 126 -7.37 7.79 7.05
N ASN A 127 -7.88 8.69 6.20
CA ASN A 127 -9.26 9.18 6.33
C ASN A 127 -10.31 8.07 6.08
N VAL A 128 -9.96 7.06 5.28
CA VAL A 128 -10.89 5.99 4.86
C VAL A 128 -10.70 4.73 5.70
N PHE A 129 -9.46 4.32 5.92
CA PHE A 129 -9.12 3.07 6.62
C PHE A 129 -8.41 3.31 7.94
N GLY A 130 -8.14 4.54 8.35
CA GLY A 130 -7.47 4.83 9.61
C GLY A 130 -8.37 4.56 10.82
N SER A 131 -7.73 4.10 11.89
CA SER A 131 -8.34 3.92 13.21
C SER A 131 -7.31 4.24 14.29
N GLY A 132 -7.25 5.50 14.73
CA GLY A 132 -6.21 5.98 15.63
C GLY A 132 -4.82 5.84 15.01
N SER A 133 -3.93 5.09 15.66
CA SER A 133 -2.59 4.76 15.14
C SER A 133 -2.55 3.54 14.20
N SER A 134 -3.69 2.94 13.88
CA SER A 134 -3.78 1.69 13.11
C SER A 134 -4.79 1.77 11.97
N PHE A 135 -5.23 0.62 11.46
CA PHE A 135 -6.19 0.48 10.37
C PHE A 135 -7.45 -0.28 10.76
N ARG A 136 -8.54 0.05 10.07
CA ARG A 136 -9.76 -0.75 9.97
C ARG A 136 -9.79 -1.44 8.61
N VAL A 137 -10.20 -2.71 8.61
CA VAL A 137 -10.34 -3.55 7.40
C VAL A 137 -11.80 -3.81 7.04
N PHE A 138 -12.74 -3.47 7.92
CA PHE A 138 -14.17 -3.40 7.61
C PHE A 138 -14.83 -2.21 8.31
N ASP A 139 -15.99 -1.79 7.79
CA ASP A 139 -16.77 -0.72 8.38
C ASP A 139 -17.56 -1.21 9.60
N GLU A 140 -17.37 -0.56 10.74
CA GLU A 140 -17.97 -1.02 12.00
C GLU A 140 -19.49 -0.87 12.02
N LYS A 141 -20.07 0.03 11.23
CA LYS A 141 -21.52 0.27 11.22
C LYS A 141 -22.24 -0.76 10.35
N THR A 142 -21.80 -0.92 9.11
CA THR A 142 -22.41 -1.79 8.10
C THR A 142 -21.92 -3.23 8.17
N LYS A 143 -20.79 -3.46 8.84
CA LYS A 143 -20.06 -4.75 8.89
C LYS A 143 -19.54 -5.21 7.52
N VAL A 144 -19.55 -4.32 6.52
CA VAL A 144 -19.04 -4.63 5.17
C VAL A 144 -17.53 -4.45 5.14
N SER A 145 -16.83 -5.43 4.58
CA SER A 145 -15.37 -5.36 4.47
C SER A 145 -14.90 -4.41 3.38
N PHE A 146 -13.83 -3.66 3.68
CA PHE A 146 -13.11 -2.83 2.71
C PHE A 146 -12.17 -3.66 1.81
N PHE A 147 -11.85 -4.89 2.21
CA PHE A 147 -10.91 -5.75 1.52
C PHE A 147 -11.51 -7.14 1.24
N THR A 148 -10.97 -7.76 0.21
CA THR A 148 -11.03 -9.22 0.02
C THR A 148 -9.73 -9.81 0.59
N GLU A 149 -9.32 -11.01 0.19
CA GLU A 149 -8.05 -11.57 0.69
C GLU A 149 -6.80 -10.75 0.26
N HIS A 150 -6.78 -10.25 -0.98
CA HIS A 150 -5.58 -9.61 -1.56
C HIS A 150 -5.84 -8.28 -2.26
N TYR A 151 -7.10 -7.84 -2.32
CA TYR A 151 -7.53 -6.66 -3.06
C TYR A 151 -8.52 -5.85 -2.23
N MET A 152 -8.70 -4.56 -2.55
CA MET A 152 -9.86 -3.83 -2.05
C MET A 152 -11.15 -4.48 -2.56
N SER A 153 -12.19 -4.50 -1.72
CA SER A 153 -13.53 -4.90 -2.14
C SER A 153 -14.17 -3.78 -2.99
N PRO A 154 -15.27 -4.04 -3.72
CA PRO A 154 -16.03 -2.98 -4.38
C PRO A 154 -16.48 -1.86 -3.42
N PHE A 155 -16.73 -2.20 -2.15
CA PHE A 155 -17.04 -1.23 -1.13
C PHE A 155 -15.80 -0.39 -0.77
N GLY A 156 -14.65 -1.01 -0.51
CA GLY A 156 -13.40 -0.29 -0.27
C GLY A 156 -12.99 0.62 -1.42
N LEU A 157 -13.16 0.17 -2.68
CA LEU A 157 -12.90 0.99 -3.88
C LEU A 157 -13.78 2.23 -3.95
N ARG A 158 -15.06 2.11 -3.57
CA ARG A 158 -15.99 3.25 -3.52
C ARG A 158 -15.56 4.27 -2.48
N GLU A 159 -15.14 3.81 -1.30
CA GLU A 159 -14.74 4.69 -0.21
C GLU A 159 -13.43 5.43 -0.50
N VAL A 160 -12.54 4.87 -1.33
CA VAL A 160 -11.30 5.57 -1.75
C VAL A 160 -11.47 6.46 -2.97
N ALA A 161 -12.55 6.32 -3.73
CA ALA A 161 -12.77 7.10 -4.96
C ALA A 161 -12.67 8.63 -4.74
N PRO A 162 -13.23 9.21 -3.66
CA PRO A 162 -13.13 10.66 -3.42
C PRO A 162 -11.69 11.20 -3.33
N ILE A 163 -10.74 10.40 -2.83
CA ILE A 163 -9.32 10.79 -2.75
C ILE A 163 -8.76 11.02 -4.16
N TYR A 164 -9.10 10.13 -5.10
CA TYR A 164 -8.63 10.25 -6.47
C TYR A 164 -9.35 11.36 -7.24
N GLU A 165 -10.65 11.57 -6.96
CA GLU A 165 -11.40 12.70 -7.52
C GLU A 165 -10.78 14.05 -7.12
N GLU A 166 -10.39 14.21 -5.86
CA GLU A 166 -9.71 15.43 -5.37
C GLU A 166 -8.34 15.65 -6.03
N ILE A 167 -7.54 14.59 -6.15
CA ILE A 167 -6.25 14.65 -6.84
C ILE A 167 -6.45 15.05 -8.30
N CYS A 168 -7.39 14.42 -9.00
CA CYS A 168 -7.67 14.71 -10.41
C CYS A 168 -8.23 16.13 -10.61
N ALA A 169 -9.00 16.67 -9.67
CA ALA A 169 -9.52 18.04 -9.73
C ALA A 169 -8.43 19.12 -9.51
N SER A 170 -7.23 18.73 -9.08
CA SER A 170 -6.11 19.63 -8.80
C SER A 170 -5.18 19.84 -10.02
N PHE A 171 -5.51 19.27 -11.19
CA PHE A 171 -4.76 19.36 -12.44
C PHE A 171 -5.65 19.81 -13.59
#